data_AF-V2X6H2-F1
#
_entry.id   AF-V2X6H2-F1
#
_cell.length_a   1.000
_cell.length_b   1.000
_cell.length_c   1.000
_cell.angle_alpha   90.00
_cell.angle_beta   90.00
_cell.angle_gamma   90.00
#
_symmetry.space_group_name_H-M   'P 1'
#
loop_
_entity.id
_entity.type
_entity.pdbx_description
1 polymer ?
#
loop_
_entity_poly.entity_id
_entity_poly.type
_entity_poly.pdbx_seq_one_letter_code
_entity_poly.pdbx_strand_id
1 'polypeptide(L)' 'MLFIHLSSVCDVCLQSYTEDNVEKSPHTIPCGHIFCKESVSTSNSQHITG' A
#
# COMPACT_ATOMS: atom_id res chain seq x y z
N MET A 1 -11.88 8.41 9.39
CA MET A 1 -10.44 8.34 9.69
C MET A 1 -10.07 6.88 9.82
N LEU A 2 -9.01 6.47 9.13
CA LEU A 2 -8.51 5.10 9.23
C LEU A 2 -7.35 5.11 10.22
N PHE A 3 -7.52 4.45 11.36
CA PHE A 3 -6.51 4.43 12.41
C PHE A 3 -5.59 3.25 12.16
N ILE A 4 -4.53 3.48 11.37
CA ILE A 4 -3.46 2.51 11.21
C ILE A 4 -2.50 2.61 12.40
N HIS A 5 -2.04 1.48 12.93
CA HIS A 5 -0.99 1.48 13.94
C HIS A 5 0.31 1.98 13.31
N LEU A 6 1.16 2.69 14.05
CA LEU A 6 2.42 3.25 13.52
C LEU A 6 3.41 2.17 13.04
N SER A 7 3.21 0.92 13.50
CA SER A 7 3.96 -0.25 13.01
C SER A 7 3.36 -0.90 11.76
N SER A 8 2.25 -0.38 11.23
CA SER A 8 1.63 -0.93 10.03
C SER A 8 2.52 -0.65 8.83
N VAL A 9 2.65 -1.64 7.97
CA VAL A 9 3.40 -1.55 6.71
C VAL A 9 2.47 -1.88 5.54
N CYS A 10 2.92 -1.57 4.33
CA CYS A 10 2.25 -1.98 3.10
C CYS A 10 2.29 -3.50 2.95
N ASP A 11 1.15 -4.16 2.76
CA ASP A 11 1.10 -5.61 2.53
C ASP A 11 1.77 -6.02 1.18
N VAL A 12 1.97 -5.07 0.27
CA VAL A 12 2.57 -5.32 -1.06
C VAL A 12 4.07 -5.11 -1.06
N CYS A 13 4.55 -3.93 -0.64
CA CYS A 13 5.97 -3.59 -0.67
C CYS A 13 6.69 -3.74 0.68
N LEU A 14 5.95 -4.07 1.75
CA LEU A 14 6.46 -4.24 3.11
C LEU A 14 7.17 -3.00 3.68
N GLN A 15 6.90 -1.82 3.12
CA GLN A 15 7.46 -0.54 3.56
C GLN A 15 6.51 0.16 4.54
N SER A 16 7.08 0.94 5.46
CA SER A 16 6.31 1.80 6.37
C SER A 16 5.58 2.91 5.60
N TYR A 17 4.40 3.26 6.07
CA TYR A 17 3.67 4.43 5.58
C TYR A 17 4.32 5.71 6.10
N THR A 18 4.29 6.76 5.28
CA THR A 18 4.79 8.09 5.67
C THR A 18 3.76 9.15 5.29
N GLU A 19 3.43 10.06 6.22
CA GLU A 19 2.48 11.14 5.94
C GLU A 19 3.05 12.19 4.96
N ASP A 20 4.36 12.33 4.90
CA ASP A 20 5.05 13.28 4.01
C ASP A 20 5.00 12.86 2.53
N ASN A 21 4.78 11.57 2.25
CA ASN A 21 4.76 11.06 0.88
C ASN A 21 3.38 10.50 0.52
N VAL A 22 2.70 11.19 -0.40
CA VAL A 22 1.39 10.80 -0.93
C VAL A 22 1.40 9.38 -1.53
N GLU A 23 2.53 8.95 -2.09
CA GLU A 23 2.70 7.59 -2.66
C GLU A 23 2.81 6.51 -1.58
N LYS A 24 3.28 6.88 -0.38
CA LYS A 24 3.33 6.04 0.83
C LYS A 24 2.12 6.27 1.75
N SER A 25 1.08 6.96 1.28
CA SER A 25 -0.17 7.07 2.02
C SER A 25 -0.87 5.70 2.09
N PRO A 26 -1.40 5.29 3.25
CA PRO A 26 -2.15 4.05 3.39
C PRO A 26 -3.48 4.12 2.64
N HIS A 27 -3.79 3.05 1.91
CA HIS A 27 -5.05 2.85 1.19
C HIS A 27 -5.65 1.51 1.57
N THR A 28 -6.90 1.53 2.00
CA THR A 28 -7.64 0.31 2.36
C THR A 28 -8.67 -0.04 1.31
N ILE A 29 -8.81 -1.33 1.05
CA ILE A 29 -9.92 -1.89 0.27
C ILE A 29 -10.93 -2.57 1.19
N PRO A 30 -12.19 -2.77 0.74
CA PRO A 30 -13.24 -3.34 1.57
C PRO A 30 -12.95 -4.73 2.16
N CYS A 31 -12.01 -5.49 1.59
CA CYS A 31 -11.57 -6.77 2.14
C CYS A 31 -10.58 -6.67 3.31
N GLY A 32 -10.22 -5.44 3.74
CA GLY A 32 -9.42 -5.19 4.94
C GLY A 32 -7.91 -5.06 4.71
N HIS A 33 -7.41 -5.32 3.50
CA HIS A 33 -5.99 -5.13 3.18
C HIS A 33 -5.62 -3.65 3.05
N ILE A 34 -4.38 -3.32 3.43
CA ILE A 34 -3.83 -1.96 3.41
C ILE A 34 -2.58 -1.94 2.53
N PHE A 35 -2.56 -1.06 1.54
CA PHE A 35 -1.43 -0.90 0.62
C PHE A 35 -1.10 0.58 0.38
N CYS A 36 0.09 0.86 -0.14
CA CYS A 36 0.48 2.21 -0.53
C CYS A 36 0.17 2.48 -2.01
N LYS A 37 0.00 3.75 -2.37
CA LYS A 37 -0.31 4.19 -3.74
C LYS A 37 0.78 3.84 -4.74
N GLU A 38 2.04 3.85 -4.30
CA GLU A 38 3.19 3.40 -5.09
C GLU A 38 2.95 2.00 -5.68
N SER A 39 2.34 1.09 -4.91
CA SER A 39 2.05 -0.27 -5.37
C SER A 39 0.98 -0.32 -6.46
N VAL A 40 0.06 0.66 -6.50
CA VAL A 40 -0.95 0.75 -7.59
C VAL A 40 -0.26 1.08 -8.91
N SER A 41 0.69 2.02 -8.89
CA SER A 41 1.49 2.42 -10.06
C SER A 41 2.31 1.25 -10.62
N THR A 42 2.83 0.38 -9.74
CA THR A 42 3.60 -0.81 -10.13
C THR A 42 2.73 -2.03 -10.50
N SER A 43 1.46 -2.07 -10.08
CA SER A 43 0.55 -3.21 -10.33
C SER A 43 0.09 -3.35 -11.79
N ASN A 44 0.34 -2.35 -12.65
CA ASN A 44 0.24 -2.49 -14.11
C ASN A 44 1.48 -3.17 -14.75
N SER A 45 2.22 -3.94 -13.96
CA SER A 45 3.28 -4.84 -14.42
C SER A 45 3.17 -6.20 -13.74
N GLN A 46 1.95 -6.72 -13.55
CA GLN A 46 1.77 -8.16 -13.42
C GLN A 46 1.95 -8.79 -14.80
N HIS A 47 3.22 -9.00 -15.14
CA HIS A 47 3.65 -9.89 -16.19
C HIS A 47 3.11 -11.29 -15.83
N ILE A 48 2.04 -11.67 -16.53
CA ILE A 48 1.70 -13.04 -16.87
C ILE A 48 2.94 -13.77 -17.42
N THR A 49 3.70 -14.46 -16.59
CA THR A 49 4.51 -15.59 -17.07
C THR A 49 4.21 -16.76 -16.17
N GLY A 50 3.55 -17.76 -16.77
CA GLY A 50 3.38 -19.08 -16.19
C GLY A 50 4.63 -19.94 -16.33
#